data_AF-A0A1H0X925-F1
#
_entry.id   AF-A0A1H0X925-F1
#
_cell.length_a   1.000
_cell.length_b   1.000
_cell.length_c   1.000
_cell.angle_alpha   90.00
_cell.angle_beta   90.00
_cell.angle_gamma   90.00
#
_symmetry.space_group_name_H-M   'P 1'
#
loop_
_entity.id
_entity.type
_entity.pdbx_description
1 polymer ?
#
loop_
_entity_poly.entity_id
_entity_poly.type
_entity_poly.pdbx_seq_one_letter_code
_entity_poly.pdbx_strand_id
1 'polypeptide(L)'
;MFEQLHTERGARAAATKVLAVLEAFGAYDGVVSLVELVRQIGLPRSTTHRMVGFLRSAGLVDMVDGRFFLTSRVAELSAAVPTEVPCGMREVLLPVLTDLYEATHEAVHLTVRCGDVARVAERVHGRRSAGLVSQFSGALPLHCTAAGKILLAGSEASRSGSLRLEAHTPVTITSGRRLAEELANVRRYCVAFDRGEWSSAITGVATPV
;
A
#
# COMPACT_ATOMS: atom_id res chain seq x y z
N MET A 1 -23.08 2.60 34.69
CA MET A 1 -22.10 3.50 34.04
C MET A 1 -20.68 2.92 34.01
N PHE A 2 -20.11 2.42 35.12
CA PHE A 2 -18.76 1.80 35.12
C PHE A 2 -18.64 0.47 34.34
N GLU A 3 -19.70 -0.32 34.32
CA GLU A 3 -19.75 -1.61 33.61
C GLU A 3 -19.81 -1.44 32.07
N GLN A 4 -20.54 -0.43 31.59
CA GLN A 4 -20.59 -0.05 30.17
C GLN A 4 -19.20 0.40 29.65
N LEU A 5 -18.45 1.19 30.44
CA LEU A 5 -17.11 1.65 30.06
C LEU A 5 -16.08 0.50 29.98
N HIS A 6 -16.22 -0.56 30.80
CA HIS A 6 -15.35 -1.74 30.75
C HIS A 6 -15.68 -2.63 29.55
N THR A 7 -16.96 -2.83 29.24
CA THR A 7 -17.40 -3.57 28.06
C THR A 7 -16.99 -2.86 26.77
N GLU A 8 -17.09 -1.53 26.71
CA GLU A 8 -16.63 -0.74 25.56
C GLU A 8 -15.10 -0.81 25.37
N ARG A 9 -14.31 -0.72 26.45
CA ARG A 9 -12.86 -0.88 26.36
C ARG A 9 -12.46 -2.29 25.91
N GLY A 10 -13.14 -3.32 26.43
CA GLY A 10 -12.93 -4.71 26.02
C GLY A 10 -13.27 -4.96 24.55
N ALA A 11 -14.41 -4.44 24.09
CA ALA A 11 -14.85 -4.53 22.70
C ALA A 11 -13.90 -3.81 21.75
N ARG A 12 -13.46 -2.59 22.09
CA ARG A 12 -12.47 -1.83 21.32
C ARG A 12 -11.15 -2.59 21.21
N ALA A 13 -10.65 -3.12 22.32
CA ALA A 13 -9.40 -3.89 22.32
C ALA A 13 -9.51 -5.18 21.49
N ALA A 14 -10.68 -5.84 21.47
CA ALA A 14 -10.92 -7.00 20.62
C ALA A 14 -10.96 -6.61 19.14
N ALA A 15 -11.69 -5.55 18.78
CA ALA A 15 -11.77 -5.05 17.41
C ALA A 15 -10.40 -4.66 16.85
N THR A 16 -9.57 -3.94 17.63
CA THR A 16 -8.20 -3.58 17.22
C THR A 16 -7.35 -4.81 16.96
N LYS A 17 -7.46 -5.87 17.78
CA LYS A 17 -6.72 -7.12 17.58
C LYS A 17 -7.15 -7.87 16.32
N VAL A 18 -8.45 -7.89 16.03
CA VAL A 18 -8.98 -8.52 14.81
C VAL A 18 -8.50 -7.77 13.57
N LEU A 19 -8.55 -6.44 13.59
CA LEU A 19 -8.04 -5.61 12.50
C LEU A 19 -6.55 -5.84 12.26
N ALA A 20 -5.75 -5.89 13.33
CA ALA A 20 -4.32 -6.13 13.24
C ALA A 20 -3.99 -7.52 12.64
N VAL A 21 -4.84 -8.53 12.87
CA VAL A 21 -4.71 -9.84 12.19
C VAL A 21 -4.98 -9.73 10.69
N LEU A 22 -6.03 -9.00 10.28
CA LEU A 22 -6.33 -8.78 8.86
C LEU A 22 -5.20 -8.02 8.14
N GLU A 23 -4.68 -6.95 8.75
CA GLU A 23 -3.58 -6.16 8.21
C GLU A 23 -2.29 -6.99 8.06
N ALA A 24 -2.05 -7.95 8.97
CA ALA A 24 -0.87 -8.80 8.93
C ALA A 24 -0.79 -9.67 7.65
N PHE A 25 -1.91 -9.99 6.99
CA PHE A 25 -1.89 -10.72 5.71
C PHE A 25 -1.26 -9.91 4.58
N GLY A 26 -1.35 -8.56 4.64
CA GLY A 26 -0.75 -7.67 3.65
C GLY A 26 0.77 -7.72 3.61
N ALA A 27 1.42 -8.17 4.69
CA ALA A 27 2.88 -8.27 4.79
C ALA A 27 3.47 -9.58 4.21
N TYR A 28 2.64 -10.57 3.85
CA TYR A 28 3.07 -11.93 3.51
C TYR A 28 2.40 -12.47 2.23
N ASP A 29 2.10 -11.60 1.26
CA ASP A 29 1.48 -11.97 -0.03
C ASP A 29 0.19 -12.81 0.11
N GLY A 30 -0.57 -12.61 1.20
CA GLY A 30 -1.89 -13.20 1.39
C GLY A 30 -1.94 -14.62 1.96
N VAL A 31 -0.81 -15.32 2.16
CA VAL A 31 -0.78 -16.68 2.78
C VAL A 31 0.20 -16.73 3.95
N VAL A 32 -0.30 -16.98 5.17
CA VAL A 32 0.46 -16.75 6.42
C VAL A 32 0.24 -17.88 7.42
N SER A 33 1.32 -18.36 8.04
CA SER A 33 1.24 -19.30 9.16
C SER A 33 0.88 -18.61 10.47
N LEU A 34 0.41 -19.37 11.47
CA LEU A 34 0.14 -18.84 12.80
C LEU A 34 1.39 -18.21 13.45
N VAL A 35 2.56 -18.78 13.21
CA VAL A 35 3.84 -18.30 13.78
C VAL A 35 4.22 -16.96 13.18
N GLU A 36 4.08 -16.82 11.85
CA GLU A 36 4.29 -15.56 11.14
C GLU A 36 3.32 -14.48 11.63
N LEU A 37 2.03 -14.83 11.79
CA LEU A 37 1.05 -13.91 12.38
C LEU A 37 1.48 -13.48 13.79
N VAL A 38 1.73 -14.41 14.72
CA VAL A 38 2.17 -14.08 16.09
C VAL A 38 3.38 -13.14 16.10
N ARG A 39 4.38 -13.40 15.25
CA ARG A 39 5.56 -12.56 15.12
C ARG A 39 5.24 -11.17 14.61
N GLN A 40 4.32 -11.05 13.64
CA GLN A 40 3.95 -9.79 13.02
C GLN A 40 3.16 -8.86 13.94
N ILE A 41 2.17 -9.41 14.66
CA ILE A 41 1.26 -8.61 15.51
C ILE A 41 1.72 -8.50 16.96
N GLY A 42 2.71 -9.31 17.39
CA GLY A 42 3.21 -9.28 18.76
C GLY A 42 2.22 -9.75 19.83
N LEU A 43 1.14 -10.44 19.42
CA LEU A 43 0.12 -10.98 20.33
C LEU A 43 0.45 -12.40 20.79
N PRO A 44 0.05 -12.82 22.01
CA PRO A 44 0.20 -14.20 22.45
C PRO A 44 -0.46 -15.19 21.49
N ARG A 45 0.17 -16.36 21.26
CA ARG A 45 -0.30 -17.39 20.33
C ARG A 45 -1.77 -17.77 20.52
N SER A 46 -2.22 -17.91 21.76
CA SER A 46 -3.62 -18.21 22.09
C SER A 46 -4.59 -17.09 21.68
N THR A 47 -4.16 -15.84 21.82
CA THR A 47 -4.96 -14.67 21.42
C THR A 47 -5.03 -14.58 19.90
N THR A 48 -3.90 -14.71 19.20
CA THR A 48 -3.85 -14.71 17.73
C THR A 48 -4.71 -15.82 17.15
N HIS A 49 -4.58 -17.05 17.68
CA HIS A 49 -5.40 -18.18 17.23
C HIS A 49 -6.90 -17.92 17.42
N ARG A 50 -7.29 -17.32 18.55
CA ARG A 50 -8.70 -16.95 18.80
C ARG A 50 -9.20 -15.89 17.82
N MET A 51 -8.41 -14.86 17.53
CA MET A 51 -8.77 -13.81 16.57
C MET A 51 -8.91 -14.37 15.15
N VAL A 52 -7.98 -15.22 14.72
CA VAL A 52 -8.08 -15.93 13.44
C VAL A 52 -9.33 -16.81 13.42
N GLY A 53 -9.63 -17.51 14.52
CA GLY A 53 -10.87 -18.29 14.65
C GLY A 53 -12.14 -17.45 14.41
N PHE A 54 -12.20 -16.23 14.97
CA PHE A 54 -13.31 -15.32 14.70
C PHE A 54 -13.40 -14.91 13.22
N LEU A 55 -12.28 -14.57 12.59
CA LEU A 55 -12.24 -14.23 11.17
C LEU A 55 -12.63 -15.41 10.27
N ARG A 56 -12.27 -16.64 10.65
CA ARG A 56 -12.72 -17.86 9.98
C ARG A 56 -14.23 -18.07 10.11
N SER A 57 -14.79 -17.89 11.31
CA SER A 57 -16.26 -17.98 11.50
C SER A 57 -17.02 -16.90 10.73
N ALA A 58 -16.40 -15.74 10.49
CA ALA A 58 -16.96 -14.67 9.65
C ALA A 58 -16.75 -14.90 8.14
N GLY A 59 -16.08 -15.98 7.76
CA GLY A 59 -15.77 -16.33 6.37
C GLY A 59 -14.76 -15.40 5.69
N LEU A 60 -13.99 -14.61 6.45
CA LEU A 60 -12.98 -13.67 5.92
C LEU A 60 -11.59 -14.31 5.76
N VAL A 61 -11.32 -15.36 6.54
CA VAL A 61 -10.07 -16.11 6.51
C VAL A 61 -10.42 -17.58 6.34
N ASP A 62 -9.60 -18.32 5.62
CA ASP A 62 -9.61 -19.78 5.67
C ASP A 62 -8.19 -20.35 5.74
N MET A 63 -8.05 -21.67 5.74
CA MET A 63 -6.79 -22.36 5.93
C MET A 63 -6.60 -23.50 4.93
N VAL A 64 -5.39 -23.57 4.36
CA VAL A 64 -4.92 -24.67 3.51
C VAL A 64 -3.52 -25.07 3.97
N ASP A 65 -3.28 -26.37 4.15
CA ASP A 65 -1.98 -26.92 4.58
C ASP A 65 -1.39 -26.24 5.84
N GLY A 66 -2.25 -25.91 6.81
CA GLY A 66 -1.85 -25.25 8.05
C GLY A 66 -1.47 -23.77 7.92
N ARG A 67 -1.69 -23.16 6.74
CA ARG A 67 -1.49 -21.73 6.48
C ARG A 67 -2.81 -21.04 6.21
N PHE A 68 -2.97 -19.85 6.75
CA PHE A 68 -4.18 -19.04 6.60
C PHE A 68 -4.09 -18.19 5.34
N PHE A 69 -5.24 -17.91 4.71
CA PHE A 69 -5.36 -16.97 3.60
C PHE A 69 -6.66 -16.17 3.69
N LEU A 70 -6.68 -14.98 3.08
CA LEU A 70 -7.89 -14.16 2.96
C LEU A 70 -8.82 -14.72 1.87
N THR A 71 -10.11 -14.81 2.15
CA THR A 71 -11.10 -15.35 1.21
C THR A 71 -11.60 -14.29 0.22
N SER A 72 -12.35 -14.72 -0.81
CA SER A 72 -13.02 -13.81 -1.76
C SER A 72 -13.95 -12.80 -1.09
N ARG A 73 -14.48 -13.12 0.10
CA ARG A 73 -15.34 -12.20 0.87
C ARG A 73 -14.64 -10.88 1.20
N VAL A 74 -13.32 -10.91 1.40
CA VAL A 74 -12.53 -9.68 1.61
C VAL A 74 -12.45 -8.86 0.30
N ALA A 75 -12.31 -9.54 -0.85
CA ALA A 75 -12.32 -8.89 -2.15
C ALA A 75 -13.70 -8.28 -2.46
N GLU A 76 -14.80 -8.97 -2.14
CA GLU A 76 -16.16 -8.46 -2.27
C GLU A 76 -16.38 -7.19 -1.43
N LEU A 77 -15.87 -7.16 -0.20
CA LEU A 77 -15.88 -5.95 0.65
C LEU A 77 -15.03 -4.82 0.05
N SER A 78 -13.88 -5.16 -0.54
CA SER A 78 -13.02 -4.18 -1.20
C SER A 78 -13.65 -3.59 -2.47
N ALA A 79 -14.50 -4.35 -3.17
CA ALA A 79 -15.20 -3.88 -4.36
C ALA A 79 -16.22 -2.78 -4.06
N ALA A 80 -16.65 -2.64 -2.80
CA ALA A 80 -17.48 -1.51 -2.37
C ALA A 80 -16.69 -0.19 -2.24
N VAL A 81 -15.35 -0.23 -2.29
CA VAL A 81 -14.53 0.97 -2.33
C VAL A 81 -14.65 1.59 -3.73
N PRO A 82 -15.09 2.85 -3.85
CA PRO A 82 -15.10 3.54 -5.14
C PRO A 82 -13.70 3.48 -5.75
N THR A 83 -13.57 2.86 -6.92
CA THR A 83 -12.28 2.79 -7.60
C THR A 83 -12.00 4.18 -8.18
N GLU A 84 -10.85 4.76 -7.83
CA GLU A 84 -10.39 6.03 -8.42
C GLU A 84 -9.88 5.84 -9.86
N VAL A 85 -9.77 4.59 -10.30
CA VAL A 85 -9.45 4.18 -11.66
C VAL A 85 -10.76 4.02 -12.44
N PRO A 86 -10.91 4.64 -13.63
CA PRO A 86 -12.07 4.44 -14.49
C PRO A 86 -12.32 2.95 -14.78
N CYS A 87 -13.60 2.54 -14.79
CA CYS A 87 -13.98 1.16 -15.13
C CYS A 87 -13.35 0.71 -16.45
N GLY A 88 -12.81 -0.51 -16.48
CA GLY A 88 -12.15 -1.10 -17.66
C GLY A 88 -10.67 -0.71 -17.84
N MET A 89 -10.18 0.36 -17.20
CA MET A 89 -8.76 0.76 -17.33
C MET A 89 -7.81 -0.29 -16.74
N ARG A 90 -8.23 -0.96 -15.65
CA ARG A 90 -7.46 -2.07 -15.05
C ARG A 90 -7.20 -3.18 -16.06
N GLU A 91 -8.23 -3.59 -16.80
CA GLU A 91 -8.17 -4.69 -17.77
C GLU A 91 -7.25 -4.36 -18.94
N VAL A 92 -7.23 -3.08 -19.36
CA VAL A 92 -6.35 -2.58 -20.42
C VAL A 92 -4.90 -2.48 -19.96
N LEU A 93 -4.65 -2.06 -18.71
CA LEU A 93 -3.29 -1.82 -18.22
C LEU A 93 -2.61 -3.07 -17.67
N LEU A 94 -3.34 -4.07 -17.19
CA LEU A 94 -2.75 -5.27 -16.60
C LEU A 94 -1.76 -6.01 -17.53
N PRO A 95 -2.03 -6.19 -18.83
CA PRO A 95 -1.05 -6.73 -19.77
C PRO A 95 0.23 -5.90 -19.83
N VAL A 96 0.12 -4.57 -19.89
CA VAL A 96 1.27 -3.65 -19.92
C VAL A 96 2.12 -3.78 -18.65
N LEU A 97 1.49 -3.88 -17.48
CA LEU A 97 2.20 -4.08 -16.22
C LEU A 97 2.91 -5.44 -16.18
N THR A 98 2.29 -6.46 -16.77
CA THR A 98 2.86 -7.82 -16.86
C THR A 98 4.06 -7.84 -17.79
N ASP A 99 3.96 -7.24 -18.98
CA ASP A 99 5.07 -7.15 -19.94
C ASP A 99 6.27 -6.40 -19.34
N LEU A 100 6.01 -5.31 -18.60
CA LEU A 100 7.08 -4.57 -17.92
C LEU A 100 7.71 -5.40 -16.79
N TYR A 101 6.92 -6.19 -16.06
CA TYR A 101 7.45 -7.13 -15.08
C TYR A 101 8.28 -8.24 -15.73
N GLU A 102 7.86 -8.78 -16.87
CA GLU A 102 8.62 -9.80 -17.58
C GLU A 102 9.95 -9.26 -18.14
N ALA A 103 9.96 -8.01 -18.60
CA ALA A 103 11.16 -7.37 -19.11
C ALA A 103 12.17 -6.98 -18.02
N THR A 104 11.69 -6.61 -16.82
CA THR A 104 12.54 -6.05 -15.75
C THR A 104 12.74 -6.97 -14.57
N HIS A 105 11.79 -7.87 -14.32
CA HIS A 105 11.63 -8.65 -13.10
C HIS A 105 11.55 -7.84 -11.81
N GLU A 106 11.29 -6.53 -11.91
CA GLU A 106 11.13 -5.63 -10.79
C GLU A 106 9.65 -5.39 -10.46
N ALA A 107 9.34 -4.96 -9.23
CA ALA A 107 7.96 -4.68 -8.85
C ALA A 107 7.39 -3.51 -9.68
N VAL A 108 6.27 -3.76 -10.37
CA VAL A 108 5.58 -2.79 -11.21
C VAL A 108 4.28 -2.36 -10.54
N HIS A 109 4.06 -1.06 -10.42
CA HIS A 109 2.90 -0.48 -9.76
C HIS A 109 2.15 0.49 -10.68
N LEU A 110 0.83 0.35 -10.75
CA LEU A 110 -0.07 1.39 -11.24
C LEU A 110 -0.49 2.25 -10.06
N THR A 111 -0.30 3.56 -10.18
CA THR A 111 -0.59 4.50 -9.10
C THR A 111 -1.54 5.58 -9.55
N VAL A 112 -2.44 5.96 -8.65
CA VAL A 112 -3.41 7.04 -8.87
C VAL A 112 -3.29 8.06 -7.76
N ARG A 113 -3.72 9.29 -8.06
CA ARG A 113 -3.74 10.37 -7.09
C ARG A 113 -5.07 10.36 -6.32
N CYS A 114 -4.98 10.28 -5.00
CA CYS A 114 -6.09 10.49 -4.07
C CYS A 114 -5.82 11.75 -3.24
N GLY A 115 -6.41 12.89 -3.63
CA GLY A 115 -6.19 14.15 -2.92
C GLY A 115 -4.71 14.55 -2.88
N ASP A 116 -4.12 14.55 -1.68
CA ASP A 116 -2.72 14.94 -1.42
C ASP A 116 -1.75 13.76 -1.32
N VAL A 117 -2.21 12.54 -1.61
CA VAL A 117 -1.40 11.33 -1.61
C VAL A 117 -1.55 10.56 -2.93
N ALA A 118 -0.58 9.70 -3.23
CA ALA A 118 -0.73 8.67 -4.24
C ALA A 118 -1.13 7.34 -3.59
N ARG A 119 -1.83 6.49 -4.33
CA ARG A 119 -2.17 5.12 -3.93
C ARG A 119 -1.86 4.16 -5.06
N VAL A 120 -1.40 2.97 -4.69
CA VAL A 120 -1.23 1.86 -5.64
C VAL A 120 -2.60 1.29 -5.95
N ALA A 121 -3.03 1.40 -7.20
CA ALA A 121 -4.26 0.79 -7.69
C ALA A 121 -4.03 -0.66 -8.11
N GLU A 122 -2.92 -0.95 -8.80
CA GLU A 122 -2.55 -2.30 -9.21
C GLU A 122 -1.05 -2.56 -9.03
N ARG A 123 -0.70 -3.83 -8.89
CA ARG A 123 0.69 -4.26 -8.76
C ARG A 123 0.93 -5.61 -9.41
N VAL A 124 2.11 -5.76 -10.02
CA VAL A 124 2.66 -7.03 -10.49
C VAL A 124 4.05 -7.17 -9.88
N HIS A 125 4.29 -8.26 -9.16
CA HIS A 125 5.57 -8.49 -8.48
C HIS A 125 5.89 -9.98 -8.35
N GLY A 126 7.19 -10.29 -8.33
CA GLY A 126 7.69 -11.62 -8.01
C GLY A 126 7.98 -11.81 -6.52
N ARG A 127 8.29 -13.05 -6.12
CA ARG A 127 8.64 -13.40 -4.72
C ARG A 127 9.81 -12.60 -4.15
N ARG A 128 10.77 -12.19 -5.00
CA ARG A 128 11.95 -11.42 -4.58
C ARG A 128 11.60 -9.99 -4.13
N SER A 129 10.54 -9.43 -4.69
CA SER A 129 10.13 -8.05 -4.43
C SER A 129 9.05 -7.94 -3.35
N ALA A 130 8.59 -9.07 -2.78
CA ALA A 130 7.56 -9.13 -1.74
C ALA A 130 7.88 -8.25 -0.51
N GLY A 131 9.16 -8.17 -0.11
CA GLY A 131 9.59 -7.30 0.99
C GLY A 131 9.46 -5.80 0.68
N LEU A 132 9.62 -5.41 -0.59
CA LEU A 132 9.44 -4.02 -1.04
C LEU A 132 7.95 -3.66 -1.13
N VAL A 133 7.10 -4.61 -1.49
CA VAL A 133 5.65 -4.42 -1.64
C VAL A 133 4.98 -3.92 -0.34
N SER A 134 5.48 -4.34 0.82
CA SER A 134 5.02 -3.83 2.12
C SER A 134 5.19 -2.31 2.25
N GLN A 135 6.26 -1.74 1.70
CA GLN A 135 6.54 -0.29 1.74
C GLN A 135 5.57 0.53 0.88
N PHE A 136 4.85 -0.14 -0.04
CA PHE A 136 3.84 0.46 -0.90
C PHE A 136 2.41 0.16 -0.42
N SER A 137 2.26 -0.42 0.77
CA SER A 137 0.96 -0.59 1.41
C SER A 137 0.50 0.75 1.99
N GLY A 138 -0.52 1.35 1.39
CA GLY A 138 -1.15 2.58 1.88
C GLY A 138 -0.87 3.82 1.04
N ALA A 139 -0.89 4.98 1.71
CA ALA A 139 -0.74 6.28 1.07
C ALA A 139 0.74 6.62 0.85
N LEU A 140 1.08 6.97 -0.38
CA LEU A 140 2.41 7.36 -0.81
C LEU A 140 2.50 8.89 -0.89
N PRO A 141 3.57 9.53 -0.40
CA PRO A 141 3.74 10.96 -0.56
C PRO A 141 4.02 11.29 -2.02
N LEU A 142 3.42 12.41 -2.42
CA LEU A 142 3.51 12.89 -3.79
C LEU A 142 4.89 13.48 -4.12
N HIS A 143 5.62 14.04 -3.15
CA HIS A 143 6.85 14.78 -3.41
C HIS A 143 8.12 13.93 -3.54
N CYS A 144 8.14 12.74 -2.95
CA CYS A 144 9.36 11.93 -2.80
C CYS A 144 9.25 10.52 -3.39
N THR A 145 8.20 10.24 -4.15
CA THR A 145 8.07 8.98 -4.92
C THR A 145 8.09 9.29 -6.41
N ALA A 146 8.61 8.37 -7.23
CA ALA A 146 8.66 8.57 -8.69
C ALA A 146 7.24 8.80 -9.26
N ALA A 147 6.32 7.90 -8.90
CA ALA A 147 4.90 8.00 -9.22
C ALA A 147 4.26 9.32 -8.74
N GLY A 148 4.51 9.69 -7.47
CA GLY A 148 4.00 10.92 -6.91
C GLY A 148 4.44 12.15 -7.69
N LYS A 149 5.71 12.21 -8.10
CA LYS A 149 6.26 13.31 -8.89
C LYS A 149 5.61 13.41 -10.28
N ILE A 150 5.31 12.29 -10.93
CA ILE A 150 4.53 12.26 -12.18
C ILE A 150 3.13 12.84 -11.96
N LEU A 151 2.43 12.36 -10.93
CA LEU A 151 1.06 12.78 -10.60
C LEU A 151 1.00 14.26 -10.18
N LEU A 152 2.04 14.78 -9.52
CA LEU A 152 2.17 16.22 -9.24
C LEU A 152 2.39 17.00 -10.52
N ALA A 153 3.35 16.58 -11.35
CA ALA A 153 3.74 17.26 -12.58
C ALA A 153 2.57 17.44 -13.55
N GLY A 154 1.68 16.45 -13.64
CA GLY A 154 0.47 16.47 -14.48
C GLY A 154 -0.73 17.22 -13.87
N SER A 155 -0.64 17.67 -12.61
CA SER A 155 -1.75 18.33 -11.91
C SER A 155 -1.56 19.85 -11.81
N GLU A 156 -2.67 20.59 -11.83
CA GLU A 156 -2.67 22.02 -11.45
C GLU A 156 -2.30 22.23 -9.97
N ALA A 157 -2.52 21.22 -9.13
CA ALA A 157 -2.18 21.20 -7.71
C ALA A 157 -0.67 21.21 -7.43
N SER A 158 0.20 21.07 -8.45
CA SER A 158 1.63 21.38 -8.32
C SER A 158 1.89 22.84 -7.92
N ARG A 159 0.91 23.73 -8.11
CA ARG A 159 1.01 25.16 -7.80
C ARG A 159 0.59 25.52 -6.36
N SER A 160 -0.15 24.65 -5.67
CA SER A 160 -0.61 24.93 -4.31
C SER A 160 0.45 24.52 -3.30
N GLY A 161 1.08 25.48 -2.64
CA GLY A 161 2.06 25.28 -1.55
C GLY A 161 1.49 24.61 -0.27
N SER A 162 0.44 23.81 -0.39
CA SER A 162 -0.23 23.07 0.68
C SER A 162 0.38 21.69 0.94
N LEU A 163 1.24 21.18 0.05
CA LEU A 163 1.90 19.89 0.21
C LEU A 163 2.89 19.93 1.38
N ARG A 164 2.70 19.04 2.36
CA ARG A 164 3.66 18.85 3.46
C ARG A 164 4.84 18.05 2.93
N LEU A 165 6.00 18.69 2.85
CA LEU A 165 7.24 18.06 2.39
C LEU A 165 8.00 17.42 3.56
N GLU A 166 7.42 16.34 4.09
CA GLU A 166 8.03 15.59 5.19
C GLU A 166 9.33 14.91 4.75
N ALA A 167 10.31 14.87 5.66
CA ALA A 167 11.57 14.19 5.43
C ALA A 167 11.41 12.70 5.77
N HIS A 168 11.67 11.82 4.82
CA HIS A 168 11.65 10.36 5.04
C HIS A 168 13.07 9.77 5.08
N THR A 169 14.00 10.39 4.36
CA THR A 169 15.41 10.03 4.26
C THR A 169 16.27 11.29 4.16
N PRO A 170 17.60 11.19 4.32
CA PRO A 170 18.51 12.35 4.16
C PRO A 170 18.48 12.97 2.76
N VAL A 171 18.01 12.24 1.74
CA VAL A 171 17.95 12.70 0.35
C VAL A 171 16.56 13.16 -0.08
N THR A 172 15.55 13.07 0.80
CA THR A 172 14.19 13.54 0.51
C THR A 172 14.17 15.02 0.11
N ILE A 173 13.41 15.34 -0.93
CA ILE A 173 13.22 16.71 -1.39
C ILE A 173 12.25 17.44 -0.44
N THR A 174 12.77 18.21 0.51
CA THR A 174 11.97 18.97 1.50
C THR A 174 11.79 20.45 1.16
N SER A 175 12.30 20.90 0.01
CA SER A 175 12.24 22.29 -0.44
C SER A 175 11.29 22.44 -1.62
N GLY A 176 10.30 23.34 -1.51
CA GLY A 176 9.36 23.63 -2.59
C GLY A 176 10.03 24.10 -3.88
N ARG A 177 11.13 24.86 -3.79
CA ARG A 177 11.92 25.27 -4.98
C ARG A 177 12.55 24.07 -5.68
N ARG A 178 13.21 23.19 -4.91
CA ARG A 178 13.83 21.98 -5.47
C ARG A 178 12.79 21.04 -6.07
N LEU A 179 11.63 20.90 -5.42
CA LEU A 179 10.51 20.13 -5.96
C LEU A 179 10.01 20.74 -7.26
N ALA A 180 9.83 22.06 -7.35
CA ALA A 180 9.39 22.72 -8.57
C ALA A 180 10.36 22.51 -9.75
N GLU A 181 11.67 22.54 -9.50
CA GLU A 181 12.71 22.23 -10.48
C GLU A 181 12.61 20.77 -10.95
N GLU A 182 12.48 19.83 -10.02
CA GLU A 182 12.31 18.42 -10.34
C GLU A 182 11.03 18.19 -11.16
N LEU A 183 9.90 18.78 -10.77
CA LEU A 183 8.65 18.66 -11.51
C LEU A 183 8.72 19.31 -12.91
N ALA A 184 9.56 20.33 -13.10
CA ALA A 184 9.81 20.90 -14.42
C ALA A 184 10.56 19.91 -15.32
N ASN A 185 11.53 19.19 -14.78
CA ASN A 185 12.20 18.09 -15.49
C ASN A 185 11.23 16.97 -15.83
N VAL A 186 10.38 16.57 -14.89
CA VAL A 186 9.35 15.54 -15.11
C VAL A 186 8.41 15.93 -16.23
N ARG A 187 7.92 17.18 -16.27
CA ARG A 187 7.07 17.68 -17.38
C ARG A 187 7.79 17.68 -18.73
N ARG A 188 9.11 17.91 -18.74
CA ARG A 188 9.90 17.96 -19.97
C ARG A 188 10.20 16.58 -20.54
N TYR A 189 10.51 15.62 -19.68
CA TYR A 189 11.00 14.30 -20.09
C TYR A 189 9.96 13.18 -19.94
N CYS A 190 8.80 13.48 -19.35
CA CYS A 190 7.75 12.50 -19.04
C CYS A 190 8.26 11.31 -18.22
N VAL A 191 9.29 11.52 -17.40
CA VAL A 191 9.86 10.49 -16.55
C VAL A 191 10.27 11.10 -15.20
N ALA A 192 10.03 10.37 -14.13
CA ALA A 192 10.45 10.73 -12.78
C ALA A 192 11.21 9.57 -12.15
N PHE A 193 12.10 9.89 -11.22
CA PHE A 193 12.92 8.91 -10.51
C PHE A 193 12.78 9.10 -9.01
N ASP A 194 12.74 8.01 -8.24
CA ASP A 194 12.97 8.02 -6.81
C ASP A 194 14.33 7.36 -6.59
N ARG A 195 15.27 8.05 -5.95
CA ARG A 195 16.63 7.56 -5.68
C ARG A 195 16.88 7.39 -4.19
N GLY A 196 15.88 6.84 -3.51
CA GLY A 196 15.87 6.68 -2.05
C GLY A 196 15.31 7.87 -1.31
N GLU A 197 14.49 8.69 -1.97
CA GLU A 197 13.83 9.86 -1.39
C GLU A 197 12.70 9.47 -0.45
N TRP A 198 11.95 8.40 -0.74
CA TRP A 198 10.92 7.84 0.13
C TRP A 198 11.49 6.85 1.16
N SER A 199 12.36 5.94 0.71
CA SER A 199 13.03 4.96 1.57
C SER A 199 14.39 4.64 0.97
N SER A 200 15.44 4.58 1.79
CA SER A 200 16.80 4.29 1.32
C SER A 200 16.94 2.90 0.69
N ALA A 201 15.98 2.01 0.93
CA ALA A 201 15.92 0.68 0.32
C ALA A 201 15.22 0.67 -1.06
N ILE A 202 14.69 1.80 -1.52
CA ILE A 202 13.87 1.90 -2.74
C ILE A 202 14.56 2.80 -3.75
N THR A 203 14.57 2.35 -5.00
CA THR A 203 14.82 3.19 -6.17
C THR A 203 13.74 2.85 -7.19
N GLY A 204 13.22 3.84 -7.87
CA GLY A 204 12.10 3.66 -8.79
C GLY A 204 12.13 4.63 -9.95
N VAL A 205 11.41 4.27 -11.00
CA VAL A 205 11.16 5.10 -12.18
C VAL A 205 9.67 5.07 -12.51
N ALA A 206 9.13 6.18 -12.97
CA ALA A 206 7.72 6.29 -13.34
C ALA A 206 7.54 7.17 -14.58
N THR A 207 6.51 6.87 -15.36
CA THR A 207 6.05 7.59 -16.56
C THR A 207 4.54 7.84 -16.42
N PRO A 208 3.98 8.95 -16.97
CA PRO A 208 2.53 9.11 -17.02
C PRO A 208 1.89 8.05 -17.92
N VAL A 209 0.63 7.75 -17.64
CA VAL A 209 -0.27 6.87 -18.41
C VAL A 209 -1.48 7.69 -18.84
#